data_AF-A0A2G5SJH4-F1
#
_entry.id   AF-A0A2G5SJH4-F1
#
_cell.length_a   1.000
_cell.length_b   1.000
_cell.length_c   1.000
_cell.angle_alpha   90.00
_cell.angle_beta   90.00
_cell.angle_gamma   90.00
#
_symmetry.space_group_name_H-M   'P 1'
#
loop_
_entity.id
_entity.type
_entity.pdbx_description
1 polymer ?
#
loop_
_entity_poly.entity_id
_entity_poly.type
_entity_poly.pdbx_seq_one_letter_code
_entity_poly.pdbx_strand_id
1 'polypeptide(L)'
;MIGTTQDRPTYIVYVVGGSNLTGTSYSKQLLSNCQLYAANYNISTESSYNDLVTSQNNIFSVSSSNNLVDRVVPFDVTSPNPILQLAAAISDNQQAKDSVSFPTSSIAADIIFLLDETGLTDSDFSTMKKFLQDFTSQFTVGPTSTQFALQTYNGRTIPHDGFHLFESTSNNVVSQRIQQLTLAKATENSTDADLAGAIEQEVFFFLTEANGWRDDVTTYTIILSHADSFYTRDTSTAMQVKNMTTVFALGLNNMRFDYVRNFTNTGFYETVSNVSSLSINSPAVQDLIHFLDNDYKSSVYPEPIPVKDAVKADFTFLVDNALGSGFTPNVRSFLNSFVDNVGNFSTSGNDTKLALVTYGRSVNTAWNLGDLQDILSLKNQISNFQIVTSDSGSSNLRRAIDSVILNEQSFGVASNRPNYIIVISGSQTISPNIDGATSRHLNTRYSTFVIQTNFDNTTYTYTPQVLGTQMGSDRVAHSPDLQYGNSRLNGFEPWISKEYMAWTLTFPDTV
;
A
#
# COMPACT_ATOMS: atom_id res chain seq x y z
N MET A 1 24.54 10.38 20.05
CA MET A 1 23.66 11.53 20.31
C MET A 1 22.24 11.06 20.10
N ILE A 2 21.42 11.07 21.15
CA ILE A 2 20.00 10.75 21.05
C ILE A 2 19.31 12.03 20.55
N GLY A 3 18.61 11.93 19.41
CA GLY A 3 17.60 12.87 18.89
C GLY A 3 17.90 14.36 18.95
N THR A 4 18.31 14.96 17.83
CA THR A 4 18.38 16.43 17.65
C THR A 4 17.26 16.98 16.77
N THR A 5 16.12 16.29 16.63
CA THR A 5 14.93 16.89 16.02
C THR A 5 14.18 17.70 17.07
N GLN A 6 14.17 19.01 16.88
CA GLN A 6 13.82 20.04 17.87
C GLN A 6 12.31 20.15 18.20
N ASP A 7 11.46 19.25 17.69
CA ASP A 7 10.00 19.43 17.72
C ASP A 7 9.23 18.51 18.68
N ARG A 8 9.89 17.61 19.41
CA ARG A 8 9.19 16.77 20.40
C ARG A 8 9.89 16.81 21.76
N PRO A 9 9.29 17.41 22.81
CA PRO A 9 9.84 17.33 24.14
C PRO A 9 9.92 15.86 24.57
N THR A 10 11.13 15.39 24.85
CA THR A 10 11.35 14.02 25.30
C THR A 10 11.28 13.97 26.81
N TYR A 11 10.40 13.14 27.35
CA TYR A 11 10.20 12.96 28.78
C TYR A 11 10.77 11.61 29.22
N ILE A 12 11.54 11.59 30.30
CA ILE A 12 12.09 10.36 30.88
C ILE A 12 11.65 10.28 32.33
N VAL A 13 11.02 9.17 32.70
CA VAL A 13 10.55 8.91 34.07
C VAL A 13 11.33 7.73 34.63
N TYR A 14 12.17 7.99 35.64
CA TYR A 14 12.85 6.95 36.42
C TYR A 14 11.89 6.38 37.46
N VAL A 15 11.64 5.09 37.48
CA VAL A 15 10.95 4.44 38.61
C VAL A 15 12.00 3.72 39.45
N VAL A 16 12.23 4.22 40.66
CA VAL A 16 13.39 3.83 41.48
C VAL A 16 12.93 3.14 42.75
N GLY A 17 13.37 1.89 42.92
CA GLY A 17 13.14 1.08 44.14
C GLY A 17 14.36 0.91 45.05
N GLY A 18 15.49 1.59 44.75
CA GLY A 18 16.73 1.52 45.53
C GLY A 18 17.15 2.87 46.15
N SER A 19 17.69 2.83 47.37
CA SER A 19 18.12 4.02 48.13
C SER A 19 19.50 4.56 47.74
N ASN A 20 20.35 3.74 47.12
CA ASN A 20 21.70 4.11 46.67
C ASN A 20 21.81 3.98 45.15
N LEU A 21 21.85 5.12 44.44
CA LEU A 21 22.08 5.17 43.00
C LEU A 21 23.46 5.73 42.68
N THR A 22 24.13 5.13 41.72
CA THR A 22 25.43 5.61 41.20
C THR A 22 25.28 6.08 39.76
N GLY A 23 26.03 7.10 39.34
CA GLY A 23 26.03 7.60 37.95
C GLY A 23 24.88 8.54 37.59
N THR A 24 24.12 9.00 38.59
CA THR A 24 22.96 9.90 38.44
C THR A 24 23.34 11.21 37.74
N SER A 25 24.41 11.88 38.18
CA SER A 25 24.90 13.13 37.58
C SER A 25 25.31 12.97 36.12
N TYR A 26 25.91 11.82 35.76
CA TYR A 26 26.28 11.52 34.38
C TYR A 26 25.05 11.26 33.50
N SER A 27 24.04 10.54 34.02
CA SER A 27 22.77 10.31 33.34
C SER A 27 22.03 11.63 33.07
N LYS A 28 21.97 12.53 34.05
CA LYS A 28 21.38 13.88 33.90
C LYS A 28 22.12 14.73 32.87
N GLN A 29 23.45 14.67 32.82
CA GLN A 29 24.24 15.37 31.82
C GLN A 29 23.97 14.85 30.40
N LEU A 30 23.92 13.52 30.25
CA LEU A 30 23.71 12.85 28.96
C LEU A 30 22.29 13.07 28.40
N LEU A 31 21.32 13.29 29.29
CA LEU A 31 19.91 13.50 28.97
C LEU A 31 19.46 14.95 29.20
N SER A 32 20.40 15.89 29.14
CA SER A 32 20.15 17.32 29.41
C SER A 32 19.11 17.98 28.49
N ASN A 33 18.85 17.38 27.32
CA ASN A 33 17.81 17.83 26.38
C ASN A 33 16.43 17.19 26.66
N CYS A 34 16.30 16.34 27.67
CA CYS A 34 15.06 15.68 28.07
C CYS A 34 14.49 16.30 29.36
N GLN A 35 13.17 16.19 29.53
CA GLN A 35 12.49 16.49 30.78
C GLN A 35 12.51 15.26 31.68
N LEU A 36 13.24 15.34 32.79
CA LEU A 36 13.54 14.21 33.66
C LEU A 36 12.64 14.21 34.91
N TYR A 37 12.01 13.07 35.21
CA TYR A 37 11.19 12.83 36.40
C TYR A 37 11.66 11.58 37.14
N ALA A 38 11.45 11.51 38.44
CA ALA A 38 11.75 10.35 39.26
C ALA A 38 10.54 9.97 40.14
N ALA A 39 10.13 8.72 40.10
CA ALA A 39 9.12 8.14 40.98
C ALA A 39 9.80 7.16 41.96
N ASN A 40 9.85 7.55 43.22
CA ASN A 40 10.40 6.76 44.32
C ASN A 40 9.38 5.76 44.78
N TYR A 41 9.67 4.48 44.59
CA TYR A 41 8.82 3.38 44.99
C TYR A 41 9.27 2.80 46.33
N ASN A 42 8.49 3.05 47.39
CA ASN A 42 8.66 2.45 48.71
C ASN A 42 10.01 2.78 49.40
N ILE A 43 10.45 4.04 49.30
CA ILE A 43 11.71 4.54 49.89
C ILE A 43 11.41 5.79 50.72
N SER A 44 11.90 5.85 51.96
CA SER A 44 11.79 7.03 52.83
C SER A 44 12.59 8.21 52.28
N THR A 45 12.03 9.41 52.41
CA THR A 45 12.30 10.68 51.71
C THR A 45 13.69 11.32 51.84
N GLU A 46 14.76 10.57 52.12
CA GLU A 46 16.12 11.12 52.29
C GLU A 46 17.16 10.64 51.26
N SER A 47 16.78 9.89 50.23
CA SER A 47 17.69 9.58 49.11
C SER A 47 17.74 10.73 48.09
N SER A 48 18.94 11.28 47.88
CA SER A 48 19.19 12.39 46.95
C SER A 48 19.01 11.98 45.48
N TYR A 49 17.79 12.07 44.96
CA TYR A 49 17.51 11.93 43.51
C TYR A 49 17.62 13.25 42.75
N ASN A 50 18.05 14.33 43.43
CA ASN A 50 18.28 15.65 42.85
C ASN A 50 19.26 15.63 41.68
N ASP A 51 20.15 14.62 41.66
CA ASP A 51 21.15 14.44 40.62
C ASP A 51 20.61 13.69 39.38
N LEU A 52 19.41 13.11 39.43
CA LEU A 52 18.74 12.48 38.28
C LEU A 52 17.84 13.44 37.51
N VAL A 53 17.25 14.41 38.20
CA VAL A 53 16.22 15.29 37.62
C VAL A 53 16.70 16.73 37.56
N THR A 54 16.09 17.54 36.69
CA THR A 54 16.42 18.97 36.55
C THR A 54 15.73 19.86 37.59
N SER A 55 14.65 19.36 38.22
CA SER A 55 13.88 20.06 39.25
C SER A 55 13.38 19.09 40.33
N GLN A 56 13.36 19.53 41.59
CA GLN A 56 12.81 18.74 42.70
C GLN A 56 11.30 18.48 42.57
N ASN A 57 10.57 19.36 41.89
CA ASN A 57 9.15 19.18 41.62
C ASN A 57 8.87 17.99 40.70
N ASN A 58 9.91 17.46 40.04
CA ASN A 58 9.81 16.31 39.16
C ASN A 58 10.06 14.98 39.91
N ILE A 59 10.21 15.03 41.24
CA ILE A 59 10.35 13.84 42.09
C ILE A 59 9.01 13.55 42.77
N PHE A 60 8.51 12.34 42.58
CA PHE A 60 7.27 11.85 43.18
C PHE A 60 7.59 10.67 44.07
N SER A 61 6.92 10.55 45.21
CA SER A 61 7.08 9.39 46.10
C SER A 61 5.76 8.64 46.22
N VAL A 62 5.84 7.32 46.12
CA VAL A 62 4.71 6.40 46.12
C VAL A 62 5.04 5.22 47.03
N SER A 63 4.14 4.92 47.96
CA SER A 63 4.31 3.90 49.00
C SER A 63 3.83 2.51 48.60
N SER A 64 3.19 2.36 47.45
CA SER A 64 2.69 1.08 46.94
C SER A 64 2.52 1.09 45.42
N SER A 65 2.40 -0.11 44.83
CA SER A 65 2.21 -0.26 43.38
C SER A 65 0.86 0.27 42.91
N ASN A 66 -0.15 0.24 43.79
CA ASN A 66 -1.46 0.82 43.50
C ASN A 66 -1.38 2.36 43.44
N ASN A 67 -0.57 2.99 44.30
CA ASN A 67 -0.39 4.45 44.24
C ASN A 67 0.40 4.92 43.01
N LEU A 68 1.20 4.05 42.38
CA LEU A 68 1.76 4.32 41.05
C LEU A 68 0.66 4.38 40.00
N VAL A 69 -0.27 3.42 40.01
CA VAL A 69 -1.42 3.36 39.10
C VAL A 69 -2.33 4.57 39.29
N ASP A 70 -2.62 4.96 40.53
CA ASP A 70 -3.48 6.13 40.84
C ASP A 70 -2.87 7.47 40.39
N ARG A 71 -1.54 7.54 40.22
CA ARG A 71 -0.82 8.71 39.75
C ARG A 71 -0.73 8.79 38.22
N VAL A 72 -0.95 7.67 37.54
CA VAL A 72 -1.24 7.66 36.12
C VAL A 72 -2.67 8.13 35.98
N VAL A 73 -2.86 9.42 35.66
CA VAL A 73 -4.19 9.89 35.23
C VAL A 73 -4.61 8.98 34.08
N PRO A 74 -5.82 8.41 34.08
CA PRO A 74 -6.33 7.74 32.89
C PRO A 74 -6.06 8.68 31.73
N PHE A 75 -5.43 8.17 30.68
CA PHE A 75 -5.51 8.87 29.41
C PHE A 75 -7.01 8.89 29.10
N ASP A 76 -7.67 9.98 29.44
CA ASP A 76 -9.02 10.25 28.99
C ASP A 76 -8.84 10.45 27.49
N VAL A 77 -8.94 9.34 26.75
CA VAL A 77 -8.76 9.35 25.31
C VAL A 77 -10.03 9.99 24.78
N THR A 78 -10.06 11.32 24.80
CA THR A 78 -11.08 12.14 24.14
C THR A 78 -11.09 11.90 22.62
N SER A 79 -10.09 11.17 22.12
CA SER A 79 -9.96 10.73 20.74
C SER A 79 -10.37 9.25 20.61
N PRO A 80 -11.32 8.93 19.72
CA PRO A 80 -11.75 7.55 19.48
C PRO A 80 -10.59 6.60 19.17
N ASN A 81 -10.74 5.33 19.53
CA ASN A 81 -9.77 4.26 19.26
C ASN A 81 -9.29 4.32 17.79
N PRO A 82 -7.97 4.45 17.52
CA PRO A 82 -7.44 4.54 16.16
C PRO A 82 -7.83 3.38 15.24
N ILE A 83 -8.10 2.19 15.78
CA ILE A 83 -8.59 1.03 15.01
C ILE A 83 -10.06 1.21 14.61
N LEU A 84 -10.89 1.78 15.47
CA LEU A 84 -12.28 2.11 15.12
C LEU A 84 -12.32 3.29 14.16
N GLN A 85 -11.40 4.26 14.29
CA GLN A 85 -11.23 5.33 13.31
C GLN A 85 -10.74 4.81 11.96
N LEU A 86 -9.80 3.85 11.95
CA LEU A 86 -9.32 3.23 10.72
C LEU A 86 -10.40 2.37 10.06
N ALA A 87 -11.14 1.56 10.82
CA ALA A 87 -12.24 0.75 10.29
C ALA A 87 -13.38 1.64 9.77
N ALA A 88 -13.71 2.72 10.49
CA ALA A 88 -14.64 3.73 10.02
C ALA A 88 -14.11 4.42 8.77
N ALA A 89 -12.84 4.87 8.74
CA ALA A 89 -12.25 5.50 7.56
C ALA A 89 -12.17 4.55 6.35
N ILE A 90 -11.89 3.26 6.54
CA ILE A 90 -11.91 2.26 5.46
C ILE A 90 -13.35 2.05 4.97
N SER A 91 -14.32 1.93 5.89
CA SER A 91 -15.74 1.80 5.53
C SER A 91 -16.27 3.05 4.84
N ASP A 92 -15.89 4.23 5.32
CA ASP A 92 -16.28 5.53 4.77
C ASP A 92 -15.62 5.73 3.40
N ASN A 93 -14.34 5.35 3.24
CA ASN A 93 -13.65 5.39 1.95
C ASN A 93 -14.24 4.39 0.96
N GLN A 94 -14.57 3.16 1.39
CA GLN A 94 -15.22 2.17 0.54
C GLN A 94 -16.63 2.62 0.15
N GLN A 95 -17.41 3.12 1.10
CA GLN A 95 -18.75 3.64 0.84
C GLN A 95 -18.70 4.89 -0.06
N ALA A 96 -17.73 5.78 0.13
CA ALA A 96 -17.51 6.94 -0.74
C ALA A 96 -17.12 6.50 -2.15
N LYS A 97 -16.20 5.53 -2.27
CA LYS A 97 -15.80 4.93 -3.56
C LYS A 97 -16.98 4.28 -4.29
N ASP A 98 -17.83 3.55 -3.57
CA ASP A 98 -18.98 2.84 -4.16
C ASP A 98 -20.14 3.77 -4.53
N SER A 99 -20.23 4.95 -3.90
CA SER A 99 -21.34 5.91 -4.08
C SER A 99 -21.05 7.02 -5.09
N VAL A 100 -19.79 7.23 -5.46
CA VAL A 100 -19.39 8.33 -6.36
C VAL A 100 -19.46 7.84 -7.79
N SER A 101 -20.23 8.51 -8.64
CA SER A 101 -20.18 8.33 -10.09
C SER A 101 -19.28 9.40 -10.72
N PHE A 102 -18.71 9.15 -11.90
CA PHE A 102 -18.06 10.17 -12.73
C PHE A 102 -18.95 11.42 -12.81
N PRO A 103 -18.58 12.54 -12.14
CA PRO A 103 -19.54 13.59 -11.87
C PRO A 103 -19.56 14.57 -13.03
N THR A 104 -20.15 14.15 -14.15
CA THR A 104 -20.20 14.94 -15.39
C THR A 104 -20.74 16.36 -15.17
N SER A 105 -21.60 16.56 -14.17
CA SER A 105 -22.17 17.88 -13.83
C SER A 105 -21.23 18.81 -13.03
N SER A 106 -20.15 18.31 -12.45
CA SER A 106 -19.25 19.12 -11.59
C SER A 106 -17.75 18.84 -11.75
N ILE A 107 -17.35 17.89 -12.61
CA ILE A 107 -15.95 17.59 -12.85
C ILE A 107 -15.25 18.70 -13.65
N ALA A 108 -14.04 19.04 -13.23
CA ALA A 108 -13.07 19.72 -14.09
C ALA A 108 -12.26 18.61 -14.81
N ALA A 109 -12.40 18.54 -16.12
CA ALA A 109 -11.71 17.59 -16.99
C ALA A 109 -11.51 18.20 -18.38
N ASP A 110 -10.42 17.86 -19.05
CA ASP A 110 -10.20 18.19 -20.47
C ASP A 110 -10.50 16.93 -21.30
N ILE A 111 -11.45 17.01 -22.23
CA ILE A 111 -11.85 15.86 -23.07
C ILE A 111 -11.61 16.20 -24.54
N ILE A 112 -10.75 15.44 -25.19
CA ILE A 112 -10.32 15.64 -26.57
C ILE A 112 -10.91 14.53 -27.45
N PHE A 113 -11.63 14.89 -28.50
CA PHE A 113 -12.14 13.95 -29.49
C PHE A 113 -11.28 13.93 -30.75
N LEU A 114 -10.85 12.73 -31.15
CA LEU A 114 -10.23 12.48 -32.44
C LEU A 114 -11.23 11.78 -33.34
N LEU A 115 -11.77 12.49 -34.32
CA LEU A 115 -12.86 12.02 -35.18
C LEU A 115 -12.34 11.60 -36.56
N ASP A 116 -12.37 10.30 -36.84
CA ASP A 116 -12.04 9.78 -38.17
C ASP A 116 -13.16 10.09 -39.16
N GLU A 117 -12.86 10.83 -40.22
CA GLU A 117 -13.81 11.15 -41.28
C GLU A 117 -13.59 10.34 -42.58
N THR A 118 -12.63 9.42 -42.56
CA THR A 118 -12.26 8.60 -43.73
C THR A 118 -13.44 7.77 -44.18
N GLY A 119 -13.86 7.93 -45.44
CA GLY A 119 -14.93 7.13 -46.04
C GLY A 119 -16.35 7.39 -45.51
N LEU A 120 -16.56 8.36 -44.62
CA LEU A 120 -17.90 8.67 -44.10
C LEU A 120 -18.82 9.25 -45.18
N THR A 121 -20.10 8.93 -45.08
CA THR A 121 -21.17 9.63 -45.79
C THR A 121 -21.66 10.85 -45.00
N ASP A 122 -22.37 11.78 -45.65
CA ASP A 122 -23.02 12.91 -44.97
C ASP A 122 -23.98 12.44 -43.85
N SER A 123 -24.64 11.30 -44.04
CA SER A 123 -25.55 10.70 -43.06
C SER A 123 -24.80 10.16 -41.84
N ASP A 124 -23.66 9.50 -42.07
CA ASP A 124 -22.81 8.98 -41.00
C ASP A 124 -22.23 10.14 -40.18
N PHE A 125 -21.72 11.17 -40.86
CA PHE A 125 -21.20 12.36 -40.22
C PHE A 125 -22.27 13.12 -39.42
N SER A 126 -23.50 13.21 -39.93
CA SER A 126 -24.62 13.76 -39.17
C SER A 126 -24.92 12.97 -37.90
N THR A 127 -24.77 11.64 -37.95
CA THR A 127 -24.96 10.78 -36.77
C THR A 127 -23.85 11.00 -35.74
N MET A 128 -22.59 11.11 -36.18
CA MET A 128 -21.46 11.41 -35.29
C MET A 128 -21.62 12.78 -34.62
N LYS A 129 -22.06 13.81 -35.37
CA LYS A 129 -22.38 15.12 -34.78
C LYS A 129 -23.46 15.02 -33.71
N LYS A 130 -24.53 14.24 -33.96
CA LYS A 130 -25.59 14.02 -32.97
C LYS A 130 -25.06 13.32 -31.71
N PHE A 131 -24.23 12.28 -31.88
CA PHE A 131 -23.58 11.59 -30.78
C PHE A 131 -22.72 12.55 -29.94
N LEU A 132 -21.88 13.36 -30.57
CA LEU A 132 -21.03 14.34 -29.87
C LEU A 132 -21.88 15.36 -29.11
N GLN A 133 -22.98 15.85 -29.69
CA GLN A 133 -23.92 16.73 -29.00
C GLN A 133 -24.54 16.05 -27.77
N ASP A 134 -24.99 14.81 -27.91
CA ASP A 134 -25.61 14.07 -26.81
C ASP A 134 -24.61 13.75 -25.70
N PHE A 135 -23.39 13.35 -26.06
CA PHE A 135 -22.31 13.09 -25.12
C PHE A 135 -21.90 14.35 -24.37
N THR A 136 -21.57 15.44 -25.08
CA THR A 136 -21.16 16.71 -24.44
C THR A 136 -22.27 17.36 -23.61
N SER A 137 -23.55 17.10 -23.93
CA SER A 137 -24.68 17.58 -23.14
C SER A 137 -24.79 16.94 -21.75
N GLN A 138 -24.14 15.80 -21.50
CA GLN A 138 -24.10 15.18 -20.18
C GLN A 138 -23.25 15.98 -19.18
N PHE A 139 -22.41 16.91 -19.68
CA PHE A 139 -21.39 17.59 -18.91
C PHE A 139 -21.74 19.05 -18.65
N THR A 140 -21.28 19.60 -17.52
CA THR A 140 -21.28 21.05 -17.32
C THR A 140 -20.02 21.63 -17.96
N VAL A 141 -20.20 22.41 -19.04
CA VAL A 141 -19.09 22.93 -19.85
C VAL A 141 -18.72 24.35 -19.46
N GLY A 142 -17.42 24.62 -19.34
CA GLY A 142 -16.89 25.94 -19.03
C GLY A 142 -15.41 25.93 -18.68
N PRO A 143 -14.78 27.11 -18.54
CA PRO A 143 -13.33 27.24 -18.33
C PRO A 143 -12.82 26.62 -17.01
N THR A 144 -13.70 26.51 -16.00
CA THR A 144 -13.39 25.93 -14.69
C THR A 144 -14.09 24.59 -14.47
N SER A 145 -14.78 24.06 -15.48
CA SER A 145 -15.47 22.76 -15.43
C SER A 145 -14.95 21.88 -16.58
N THR A 146 -15.79 21.07 -17.22
CA THR A 146 -15.33 20.25 -18.35
C THR A 146 -15.07 21.14 -19.57
N GLN A 147 -13.90 20.98 -20.20
CA GLN A 147 -13.58 21.58 -21.50
C GLN A 147 -13.52 20.47 -22.56
N PHE A 148 -14.01 20.77 -23.76
CA PHE A 148 -13.94 19.89 -24.91
C PHE A 148 -13.02 20.49 -25.99
N ALA A 149 -12.24 19.64 -26.62
CA ALA A 149 -11.61 19.92 -27.89
C ALA A 149 -11.93 18.80 -28.87
N LEU A 150 -11.86 19.13 -30.15
CA LEU A 150 -12.13 18.16 -31.20
C LEU A 150 -11.28 18.47 -32.42
N GLN A 151 -10.77 17.43 -33.05
CA GLN A 151 -10.30 17.51 -34.43
C GLN A 151 -10.86 16.36 -35.25
N THR A 152 -11.14 16.64 -36.52
CA THR A 152 -11.38 15.61 -37.53
C THR A 152 -10.07 15.26 -38.22
N TYR A 153 -9.86 13.97 -38.48
CA TYR A 153 -8.70 13.47 -39.20
C TYR A 153 -9.12 12.52 -40.31
N ASN A 154 -8.34 12.52 -41.38
CA ASN A 154 -8.47 11.64 -42.53
C ASN A 154 -7.06 11.19 -42.94
N GLY A 155 -6.80 10.90 -44.22
CA GLY A 155 -5.44 10.57 -44.68
C GLY A 155 -4.45 11.73 -44.78
N ARG A 156 -4.83 12.94 -44.36
CA ARG A 156 -3.95 14.10 -44.24
C ARG A 156 -3.49 14.25 -42.79
N THR A 157 -2.23 14.65 -42.62
CA THR A 157 -1.63 14.91 -41.29
C THR A 157 -2.20 16.16 -40.60
N ILE A 158 -2.80 17.09 -41.36
CA ILE A 158 -3.40 18.31 -40.81
C ILE A 158 -4.90 18.08 -40.63
N PRO A 159 -5.50 18.49 -39.49
CA PRO A 159 -6.93 18.37 -39.26
C PRO A 159 -7.74 19.10 -40.34
N HIS A 160 -8.86 18.52 -40.73
CA HIS A 160 -9.79 19.18 -41.65
C HIS A 160 -10.65 20.23 -40.94
N ASP A 161 -11.20 19.89 -39.78
CA ASP A 161 -12.07 20.76 -38.99
C ASP A 161 -11.92 20.47 -37.48
N GLY A 162 -12.38 21.38 -36.63
CA GLY A 162 -12.23 21.23 -35.18
C GLY A 162 -12.34 22.52 -34.35
N PHE A 163 -12.08 22.38 -33.05
CA PHE A 163 -12.03 23.47 -32.09
C PHE A 163 -11.17 23.11 -30.85
N HIS A 164 -10.60 24.12 -30.19
CA HIS A 164 -9.68 23.97 -29.07
C HIS A 164 -10.37 24.03 -27.68
N LEU A 165 -9.65 23.65 -26.61
CA LEU A 165 -10.16 23.61 -25.24
C LEU A 165 -10.59 25.00 -24.73
N PHE A 166 -9.84 26.06 -25.08
CA PHE A 166 -10.17 27.44 -24.66
C PHE A 166 -11.53 27.93 -25.19
N GLU A 167 -12.03 27.30 -26.26
CA GLU A 167 -13.31 27.66 -26.87
C GLU A 167 -14.51 27.10 -26.10
N SER A 168 -14.28 26.10 -25.23
CA SER A 168 -15.29 25.44 -24.39
C SER A 168 -15.77 26.30 -23.23
N THR A 169 -16.38 27.44 -23.55
CA THR A 169 -16.86 28.43 -22.58
C THR A 169 -18.25 28.13 -22.04
N SER A 170 -19.06 27.35 -22.76
CA SER A 170 -20.38 26.87 -22.32
C SER A 170 -20.89 25.71 -23.19
N ASN A 171 -21.89 24.98 -22.70
CA ASN A 171 -22.56 23.92 -23.47
C ASN A 171 -23.10 24.42 -24.82
N ASN A 172 -23.65 25.64 -24.86
CA ASN A 172 -24.17 26.23 -26.08
C ASN A 172 -23.08 26.46 -27.13
N VAL A 173 -21.90 26.95 -26.69
CA VAL A 173 -20.78 27.20 -27.60
C VAL A 173 -20.25 25.89 -28.16
N VAL A 174 -20.02 24.88 -27.31
CA VAL A 174 -19.58 23.55 -27.77
C VAL A 174 -20.59 22.92 -28.73
N SER A 175 -21.89 22.97 -28.40
CA SER A 175 -22.94 22.46 -29.28
C SER A 175 -22.95 23.14 -30.66
N GLN A 176 -22.73 24.47 -30.70
CA GLN A 176 -22.61 25.23 -31.94
C GLN A 176 -21.35 24.86 -32.74
N ARG A 177 -20.19 24.73 -32.09
CA ARG A 177 -18.94 24.31 -32.76
C ARG A 177 -19.09 22.92 -33.36
N ILE A 178 -19.70 21.97 -32.64
CA ILE A 178 -20.02 20.63 -33.17
C ILE A 178 -20.96 20.72 -34.38
N GLN A 179 -22.01 21.55 -34.32
CA GLN A 179 -22.95 21.70 -35.42
C GLN A 179 -22.29 22.24 -36.70
N GLN A 180 -21.35 23.18 -36.54
CA GLN A 180 -20.59 23.83 -37.61
C GLN A 180 -19.56 22.93 -38.28
N LEU A 181 -19.20 21.80 -37.68
CA LEU A 181 -18.27 20.85 -38.28
C LEU A 181 -18.74 20.43 -39.67
N THR A 182 -17.79 20.42 -40.59
CA THR A 182 -17.95 20.05 -41.99
C THR A 182 -17.24 18.74 -42.29
N LEU A 183 -17.82 17.95 -43.20
CA LEU A 183 -17.22 16.71 -43.67
C LEU A 183 -16.27 17.04 -44.83
N ALA A 184 -15.05 16.48 -44.81
CA ALA A 184 -14.14 16.61 -45.94
C ALA A 184 -14.77 16.05 -47.23
N LYS A 185 -14.62 16.80 -48.33
CA LYS A 185 -15.18 16.41 -49.63
C LYS A 185 -14.53 15.11 -50.10
N ALA A 186 -15.29 14.25 -50.78
CA ALA A 186 -14.82 12.93 -51.25
C ALA A 186 -13.51 12.94 -52.07
N THR A 187 -13.16 14.05 -52.74
CA THR A 187 -11.88 14.19 -53.46
C THR A 187 -10.67 14.39 -52.54
N GLU A 188 -10.91 14.70 -51.27
CA GLU A 188 -9.91 14.99 -50.25
C GLU A 188 -9.68 13.82 -49.29
N ASN A 189 -10.56 12.81 -49.33
CA ASN A 189 -10.51 11.64 -48.48
C ASN A 189 -9.57 10.60 -49.12
N SER A 190 -8.44 10.34 -48.46
CA SER A 190 -7.64 9.13 -48.71
C SER A 190 -8.45 7.88 -48.34
N THR A 191 -8.04 6.69 -48.79
CA THR A 191 -8.56 5.43 -48.25
C THR A 191 -7.99 5.12 -46.86
N ASP A 192 -6.83 5.68 -46.53
CA ASP A 192 -6.10 5.39 -45.30
C ASP A 192 -6.19 6.57 -44.35
N ALA A 193 -6.40 6.33 -43.05
CA ALA A 193 -6.40 7.39 -42.04
C ALA A 193 -5.00 7.63 -41.43
N ASP A 194 -4.73 8.89 -41.07
CA ASP A 194 -3.48 9.31 -40.40
C ASP A 194 -3.71 9.56 -38.89
N LEU A 195 -4.07 8.50 -38.15
CA LEU A 195 -4.25 8.58 -36.69
C LEU A 195 -2.97 9.03 -35.98
N ALA A 196 -1.80 8.62 -36.47
CA ALA A 196 -0.52 9.05 -35.91
C ALA A 196 -0.37 10.57 -36.02
N GLY A 197 -0.64 11.15 -37.19
CA GLY A 197 -0.68 12.59 -37.40
C GLY A 197 -1.67 13.29 -36.47
N ALA A 198 -2.89 12.77 -36.31
CA ALA A 198 -3.87 13.33 -35.38
C ALA A 198 -3.33 13.39 -33.94
N ILE A 199 -2.71 12.33 -33.45
CA ILE A 199 -2.11 12.26 -32.11
C ILE A 199 -0.94 13.26 -31.97
N GLU A 200 -0.13 13.45 -33.02
CA GLU A 200 0.89 14.51 -33.02
C GLU A 200 0.28 15.90 -32.88
N GLN A 201 -0.81 16.18 -33.60
CA GLN A 201 -1.51 17.46 -33.51
C GLN A 201 -2.11 17.69 -32.11
N GLU A 202 -2.61 16.64 -31.46
CA GLU A 202 -3.09 16.71 -30.09
C GLU A 202 -1.98 17.19 -29.13
N VAL A 203 -0.77 16.62 -29.21
CA VAL A 203 0.36 17.06 -28.39
C VAL A 203 0.73 18.51 -28.67
N PHE A 204 0.90 18.88 -29.94
CA PHE A 204 1.44 20.18 -30.29
C PHE A 204 0.44 21.33 -30.17
N PHE A 205 -0.85 21.05 -30.25
CA PHE A 205 -1.88 22.07 -30.23
C PHE A 205 -2.81 21.92 -29.04
N PHE A 206 -3.47 20.79 -28.84
CA PHE A 206 -4.45 20.70 -27.76
C PHE A 206 -3.81 20.69 -26.39
N LEU A 207 -2.73 19.93 -26.17
CA LEU A 207 -2.05 19.80 -24.88
C LEU A 207 -1.08 20.97 -24.62
N THR A 208 -1.56 22.20 -24.81
CA THR A 208 -0.80 23.43 -24.54
C THR A 208 -1.68 24.45 -23.81
N GLU A 209 -1.13 25.16 -22.83
CA GLU A 209 -1.85 26.21 -22.07
C GLU A 209 -2.44 27.29 -23.00
N ALA A 210 -1.70 27.64 -24.07
CA ALA A 210 -2.14 28.63 -25.05
C ALA A 210 -3.44 28.23 -25.77
N ASN A 211 -3.72 26.93 -25.85
CA ASN A 211 -4.94 26.39 -26.43
C ASN A 211 -5.94 25.91 -25.37
N GLY A 212 -5.73 26.28 -24.11
CA GLY A 212 -6.66 26.09 -23.00
C GLY A 212 -6.51 24.77 -22.25
N TRP A 213 -5.43 24.01 -22.47
CA TRP A 213 -5.14 22.82 -21.66
C TRP A 213 -4.71 23.19 -20.24
N ARG A 214 -5.14 22.37 -19.29
CA ARG A 214 -4.86 22.51 -17.87
C ARG A 214 -4.05 21.31 -17.40
N ASP A 215 -2.80 21.55 -17.01
CA ASP A 215 -1.88 20.49 -16.57
C ASP A 215 -2.21 19.94 -15.18
N ASP A 216 -2.99 20.69 -14.38
CA ASP A 216 -3.50 20.32 -13.07
C ASP A 216 -4.85 19.57 -13.12
N VAL A 217 -5.39 19.32 -14.32
CA VAL A 217 -6.68 18.68 -14.55
C VAL A 217 -6.51 17.39 -15.37
N THR A 218 -7.29 16.36 -15.02
CA THR A 218 -7.27 15.10 -15.77
C THR A 218 -7.71 15.30 -17.21
N THR A 219 -6.91 14.80 -18.15
CA THR A 219 -7.15 14.90 -19.59
C THR A 219 -7.49 13.52 -20.18
N TYR A 220 -8.56 13.46 -20.96
CA TYR A 220 -9.06 12.26 -21.62
C TYR A 220 -9.07 12.43 -23.14
N THR A 221 -8.61 11.41 -23.87
CA THR A 221 -8.66 11.39 -25.33
C THR A 221 -9.59 10.27 -25.77
N ILE A 222 -10.59 10.59 -26.59
CA ILE A 222 -11.55 9.62 -27.13
C ILE A 222 -11.42 9.59 -28.66
N ILE A 223 -10.90 8.47 -29.16
CA ILE A 223 -10.74 8.20 -30.59
C ILE A 223 -12.01 7.56 -31.12
N LEU A 224 -12.63 8.15 -32.14
CA LEU A 224 -13.71 7.54 -32.91
C LEU A 224 -13.14 7.16 -34.27
N SER A 225 -12.92 5.87 -34.50
CA SER A 225 -12.23 5.39 -35.71
C SER A 225 -13.16 4.62 -36.64
N HIS A 226 -13.04 4.94 -37.93
CA HIS A 226 -13.81 4.34 -39.04
C HIS A 226 -12.92 3.89 -40.21
N ALA A 227 -11.60 4.00 -40.14
CA ALA A 227 -10.73 3.62 -41.25
C ALA A 227 -10.47 2.11 -41.32
N ASP A 228 -10.49 1.58 -42.55
CA ASP A 228 -10.16 0.19 -42.86
C ASP A 228 -8.64 -0.06 -42.95
N SER A 229 -7.86 1.01 -43.04
CA SER A 229 -6.40 1.04 -43.18
C SER A 229 -5.81 2.33 -42.58
N PHE A 230 -4.56 2.27 -42.13
CA PHE A 230 -3.85 3.39 -41.51
C PHE A 230 -2.46 3.58 -42.13
N TYR A 231 -2.00 4.82 -42.20
CA TYR A 231 -0.57 5.07 -42.37
C TYR A 231 0.16 4.63 -41.09
N THR A 232 1.01 3.62 -41.20
CA THR A 232 1.87 3.19 -40.09
C THR A 232 3.06 4.15 -40.00
N ARG A 233 2.95 5.12 -39.10
CA ARG A 233 4.09 5.92 -38.65
C ARG A 233 4.25 5.65 -37.17
N ASP A 234 5.28 4.89 -36.84
CA ASP A 234 5.69 4.69 -35.45
C ASP A 234 6.33 6.00 -34.99
N THR A 235 5.69 6.72 -34.07
CA THR A 235 6.20 8.02 -33.61
C THR A 235 6.42 7.97 -32.10
N SER A 236 7.59 8.46 -31.67
CA SER A 236 7.88 8.72 -30.25
C SER A 236 6.82 9.61 -29.59
N THR A 237 6.09 10.39 -30.38
CA THR A 237 4.97 11.26 -30.00
C THR A 237 3.77 10.48 -29.47
N ALA A 238 3.51 9.27 -29.99
CA ALA A 238 2.46 8.39 -29.47
C ALA A 238 2.65 8.02 -28.00
N MET A 239 3.91 7.85 -27.57
CA MET A 239 4.23 7.60 -26.17
C MET A 239 4.05 8.85 -25.30
N GLN A 240 4.17 10.05 -25.87
CA GLN A 240 3.99 11.29 -25.10
C GLN A 240 2.51 11.49 -24.72
N VAL A 241 1.57 11.29 -25.63
CA VAL A 241 0.12 11.37 -25.32
C VAL A 241 -0.28 10.39 -24.23
N LYS A 242 0.24 9.16 -24.28
CA LYS A 242 -0.01 8.14 -23.25
C LYS A 242 0.49 8.51 -21.86
N ASN A 243 1.45 9.43 -21.75
CA ASN A 243 1.96 9.92 -20.47
C ASN A 243 1.21 11.18 -19.98
N MET A 244 0.47 11.86 -20.85
CA MET A 244 -0.20 13.13 -20.56
C MET A 244 -1.73 12.99 -20.45
N THR A 245 -2.29 11.94 -21.05
CA THR A 245 -3.75 11.75 -21.17
C THR A 245 -4.14 10.29 -20.96
N THR A 246 -5.38 10.05 -20.56
CA THR A 246 -6.00 8.72 -20.55
C THR A 246 -6.75 8.51 -21.86
N VAL A 247 -6.31 7.54 -22.67
CA VAL A 247 -6.75 7.38 -24.07
C VAL A 247 -7.73 6.20 -24.21
N PHE A 248 -8.81 6.44 -24.93
CA PHE A 248 -9.88 5.50 -25.26
C PHE A 248 -10.11 5.43 -26.76
N ALA A 249 -10.62 4.29 -27.24
CA ALA A 249 -11.03 4.13 -28.63
C ALA A 249 -12.41 3.49 -28.74
N LEU A 250 -13.22 4.01 -29.67
CA LEU A 250 -14.44 3.38 -30.16
C LEU A 250 -14.31 3.19 -31.67
N GLY A 251 -14.50 1.95 -32.10
CA GLY A 251 -14.45 1.56 -33.51
C GLY A 251 -15.85 1.49 -34.08
N LEU A 252 -16.05 2.10 -35.24
CA LEU A 252 -17.33 2.07 -35.93
C LEU A 252 -17.39 0.87 -36.88
N ASN A 253 -18.60 0.42 -37.25
CA ASN A 253 -18.82 -0.71 -38.17
C ASN A 253 -18.15 -2.04 -37.75
N ASN A 254 -18.14 -2.35 -36.45
CA ASN A 254 -17.43 -3.50 -35.85
C ASN A 254 -15.92 -3.52 -36.09
N MET A 255 -15.32 -2.41 -36.50
CA MET A 255 -13.90 -2.39 -36.83
C MET A 255 -13.06 -2.24 -35.58
N ARG A 256 -12.14 -3.19 -35.40
CA ARG A 256 -11.19 -3.20 -34.29
C ARG A 256 -9.80 -3.48 -34.86
N PHE A 257 -8.90 -2.52 -34.67
CA PHE A 257 -7.53 -2.62 -35.14
C PHE A 257 -6.57 -2.61 -33.96
N ASP A 258 -5.69 -3.60 -33.88
CA ASP A 258 -4.65 -3.65 -32.86
C ASP A 258 -3.77 -2.40 -32.87
N TYR A 259 -3.57 -1.80 -34.04
CA TYR A 259 -2.86 -0.53 -34.16
C TYR A 259 -3.52 0.58 -33.32
N VAL A 260 -4.83 0.81 -33.46
CA VAL A 260 -5.58 1.80 -32.66
C VAL A 260 -5.61 1.39 -31.18
N ARG A 261 -5.77 0.09 -30.88
CA ARG A 261 -5.69 -0.41 -29.50
C ARG A 261 -4.35 -0.08 -28.86
N ASN A 262 -3.27 -0.19 -29.62
CA ASN A 262 -1.92 0.09 -29.16
C ASN A 262 -1.68 1.58 -28.90
N PHE A 263 -2.59 2.49 -29.26
CA PHE A 263 -2.55 3.89 -28.82
C PHE A 263 -3.28 4.13 -27.50
N THR A 264 -4.11 3.19 -27.05
CA THR A 264 -4.73 3.31 -25.73
C THR A 264 -3.73 2.90 -24.66
N ASN A 265 -3.63 3.68 -23.57
CA ASN A 265 -2.88 3.31 -22.37
C ASN A 265 -3.76 2.57 -21.34
N THR A 266 -5.08 2.63 -21.52
CA THR A 266 -6.09 1.89 -20.75
C THR A 266 -6.30 0.46 -21.24
N GLY A 267 -5.95 0.18 -22.51
CA GLY A 267 -6.33 -1.04 -23.22
C GLY A 267 -7.80 -1.08 -23.65
N PHE A 268 -8.59 -0.04 -23.35
CA PHE A 268 -9.99 0.09 -23.72
C PHE A 268 -10.12 0.30 -25.22
N TYR A 269 -10.86 -0.59 -25.89
CA TYR A 269 -11.26 -0.41 -27.28
C TYR A 269 -12.50 -1.26 -27.53
N GLU A 270 -13.65 -0.60 -27.60
CA GLU A 270 -14.92 -1.24 -27.94
C GLU A 270 -15.41 -0.84 -29.32
N THR A 271 -16.35 -1.59 -29.88
CA THR A 271 -16.89 -1.33 -31.22
C THR A 271 -18.40 -1.21 -31.22
N VAL A 272 -18.91 -0.35 -32.11
CA VAL A 272 -20.33 -0.27 -32.43
C VAL A 272 -20.59 -0.90 -33.79
N SER A 273 -21.74 -1.56 -33.92
CA SER A 273 -22.04 -2.40 -35.09
C SER A 273 -22.09 -1.66 -36.42
N ASN A 274 -22.51 -0.40 -36.38
CA ASN A 274 -22.55 0.52 -37.50
C ASN A 274 -22.57 1.98 -36.99
N VAL A 275 -22.21 2.95 -37.82
CA VAL A 275 -22.23 4.38 -37.42
C VAL A 275 -23.63 4.81 -36.95
N SER A 276 -24.71 4.32 -37.57
CA SER A 276 -26.09 4.64 -37.16
C SER A 276 -26.47 4.10 -35.77
N SER A 277 -25.75 3.11 -35.25
CA SER A 277 -25.90 2.61 -33.87
C SER A 277 -25.08 3.36 -32.83
N LEU A 278 -24.23 4.32 -33.25
CA LEU A 278 -23.46 5.17 -32.34
C LEU A 278 -24.41 6.08 -31.57
N SER A 279 -24.54 5.79 -30.27
CA SER A 279 -25.45 6.49 -29.37
C SER A 279 -24.88 6.43 -27.95
N ILE A 280 -25.24 7.41 -27.12
CA ILE A 280 -24.88 7.45 -25.69
C ILE A 280 -25.34 6.18 -24.95
N ASN A 281 -26.42 5.55 -25.41
CA ASN A 281 -26.99 4.34 -24.81
C ASN A 281 -26.45 3.05 -25.42
N SER A 282 -25.54 3.12 -26.39
CA SER A 282 -24.94 1.91 -26.96
C SER A 282 -24.04 1.22 -25.93
N PRO A 283 -23.96 -0.13 -25.91
CA PRO A 283 -23.15 -0.86 -24.93
C PRO A 283 -21.69 -0.38 -24.87
N ALA A 284 -21.03 -0.19 -26.02
CA ALA A 284 -19.66 0.29 -26.09
C ALA A 284 -19.45 1.67 -25.44
N VAL A 285 -20.44 2.57 -25.54
CA VAL A 285 -20.37 3.88 -24.89
C VAL A 285 -20.68 3.78 -23.40
N GLN A 286 -21.59 2.90 -22.98
CA GLN A 286 -21.82 2.63 -21.56
C GLN A 286 -20.58 2.05 -20.89
N ASP A 287 -19.85 1.16 -21.57
CA ASP A 287 -18.58 0.62 -21.10
C ASP A 287 -17.51 1.72 -21.00
N LEU A 288 -17.47 2.66 -21.95
CA LEU A 288 -16.60 3.84 -21.88
C LEU A 288 -16.91 4.70 -20.64
N ILE A 289 -18.19 5.00 -20.40
CA ILE A 289 -18.62 5.78 -19.22
C ILE A 289 -18.28 5.03 -17.93
N HIS A 290 -18.46 3.70 -17.90
CA HIS A 290 -18.08 2.88 -16.76
C HIS A 290 -16.56 2.88 -16.52
N PHE A 291 -15.77 2.90 -17.59
CA PHE A 291 -14.32 3.02 -17.44
C PHE A 291 -13.92 4.40 -16.90
N LEU A 292 -14.47 5.48 -17.45
CA LEU A 292 -14.24 6.85 -16.96
C LEU A 292 -14.61 6.97 -15.47
N ASP A 293 -15.69 6.32 -15.05
CA ASP A 293 -16.11 6.21 -13.65
C ASP A 293 -15.07 5.50 -12.77
N ASN A 294 -14.58 4.34 -13.20
CA ASN A 294 -13.57 3.60 -12.46
C ASN A 294 -12.23 4.34 -12.39
N ASP A 295 -11.81 4.98 -13.49
CA ASP A 295 -10.60 5.80 -13.56
C ASP A 295 -10.69 6.97 -12.56
N TYR A 296 -11.79 7.72 -12.60
CA TYR A 296 -12.04 8.81 -11.65
C TYR A 296 -12.07 8.32 -10.19
N LYS A 297 -12.76 7.22 -9.90
CA LYS A 297 -12.78 6.61 -8.56
C LYS A 297 -11.37 6.25 -8.09
N SER A 298 -10.54 5.69 -8.96
CA SER A 298 -9.17 5.30 -8.59
C SER A 298 -8.26 6.49 -8.29
N SER A 299 -8.48 7.62 -8.97
CA SER A 299 -7.74 8.87 -8.76
C SER A 299 -8.17 9.58 -7.47
N VAL A 300 -9.48 9.68 -7.22
CA VAL A 300 -10.03 10.39 -6.05
C VAL A 300 -10.01 9.53 -4.78
N TYR A 301 -10.18 8.22 -4.91
CA TYR A 301 -10.20 7.23 -3.82
C TYR A 301 -9.23 6.07 -4.14
N PRO A 302 -7.91 6.29 -3.99
CA PRO A 302 -6.94 5.23 -4.24
C PRO A 302 -7.21 4.05 -3.30
N GLU A 303 -7.12 2.83 -3.85
CA GLU A 303 -7.26 1.60 -3.06
C GLU A 303 -6.21 1.57 -1.93
N PRO A 304 -6.58 1.14 -0.71
CA PRO A 304 -5.61 0.86 0.33
C PRO A 304 -4.60 -0.15 -0.19
N ILE A 305 -3.31 0.15 -0.03
CA ILE A 305 -2.23 -0.77 -0.41
C ILE A 305 -2.43 -2.09 0.36
N PRO A 306 -2.52 -3.26 -0.32
CA PRO A 306 -2.65 -4.54 0.35
C PRO A 306 -1.54 -4.75 1.38
N VAL A 307 -1.82 -5.44 2.50
CA VAL A 307 -0.82 -5.72 3.56
C VAL A 307 0.45 -6.34 2.98
N LYS A 308 0.28 -7.23 1.99
CA LYS A 308 1.37 -7.81 1.20
C LYS A 308 2.32 -6.75 0.63
N ASP A 309 1.77 -5.70 0.04
CA ASP A 309 2.54 -4.68 -0.67
C ASP A 309 3.02 -3.55 0.24
N ALA A 310 2.35 -3.36 1.38
CA ALA A 310 2.69 -2.33 2.35
C ALA A 310 3.78 -2.76 3.34
N VAL A 311 3.82 -4.02 3.77
CA VAL A 311 4.72 -4.49 4.84
C VAL A 311 6.16 -4.67 4.33
N LYS A 312 7.08 -3.93 4.96
CA LYS A 312 8.54 -4.08 4.82
C LYS A 312 9.17 -4.36 6.18
N ALA A 313 9.38 -5.63 6.50
CA ALA A 313 9.81 -6.05 7.83
C ALA A 313 10.82 -7.20 7.81
N ASP A 314 11.49 -7.43 8.93
CA ASP A 314 12.36 -8.60 9.12
C ASP A 314 11.61 -9.64 9.96
N PHE A 315 11.32 -10.81 9.38
CA PHE A 315 10.62 -11.91 10.05
C PHE A 315 11.57 -13.06 10.37
N THR A 316 11.64 -13.47 11.64
CA THR A 316 12.41 -14.65 12.07
C THR A 316 11.49 -15.69 12.68
N PHE A 317 11.44 -16.88 12.09
CA PHE A 317 10.70 -18.01 12.61
C PHE A 317 11.60 -18.93 13.43
N LEU A 318 11.19 -19.23 14.67
CA LEU A 318 11.83 -20.19 15.55
C LEU A 318 10.96 -21.46 15.62
N VAL A 319 11.39 -22.56 15.02
CA VAL A 319 10.61 -23.81 14.89
C VAL A 319 11.15 -24.89 15.81
N ASP A 320 10.28 -25.42 16.67
CA ASP A 320 10.61 -26.46 17.63
C ASP A 320 10.73 -27.85 16.96
N ASN A 321 11.88 -28.50 17.14
CA ASN A 321 12.13 -29.84 16.64
C ASN A 321 11.28 -30.91 17.33
N ALA A 322 10.70 -30.60 18.50
CA ALA A 322 9.77 -31.50 19.19
C ALA A 322 8.46 -31.75 18.41
N LEU A 323 8.15 -30.91 17.40
CA LEU A 323 7.04 -31.16 16.47
C LEU A 323 7.23 -32.46 15.68
N GLY A 324 8.48 -32.87 15.46
CA GLY A 324 8.83 -34.07 14.70
C GLY A 324 8.82 -33.87 13.19
N SER A 325 9.55 -34.75 12.48
CA SER A 325 9.71 -34.67 11.03
C SER A 325 8.37 -34.80 10.27
N GLY A 326 7.40 -35.51 10.83
CA GLY A 326 6.04 -35.62 10.28
C GLY A 326 5.29 -34.29 10.18
N PHE A 327 5.71 -33.27 10.91
CA PHE A 327 5.12 -31.93 10.89
C PHE A 327 5.78 -30.98 9.87
N THR A 328 6.85 -31.44 9.21
CA THR A 328 7.53 -30.67 8.16
C THR A 328 6.58 -30.17 7.06
N PRO A 329 5.65 -30.99 6.52
CA PRO A 329 4.72 -30.52 5.49
C PRO A 329 3.86 -29.34 5.94
N ASN A 330 3.41 -29.34 7.20
CA ASN A 330 2.61 -28.26 7.79
C ASN A 330 3.42 -26.96 7.88
N VAL A 331 4.65 -27.01 8.40
CA VAL A 331 5.52 -25.83 8.46
C VAL A 331 5.84 -25.30 7.06
N ARG A 332 6.12 -26.17 6.08
CA ARG A 332 6.35 -25.75 4.69
C ARG A 332 5.12 -25.08 4.08
N SER A 333 3.94 -25.66 4.27
CA SER A 333 2.68 -25.09 3.76
C SER A 333 2.39 -23.73 4.38
N PHE A 334 2.61 -23.61 5.69
CA PHE A 334 2.51 -22.34 6.41
C PHE A 334 3.47 -21.27 5.85
N LEU A 335 4.77 -21.58 5.74
CA LEU A 335 5.77 -20.63 5.25
C LEU A 335 5.53 -20.23 3.79
N ASN A 336 5.12 -21.17 2.93
CA ASN A 336 4.75 -20.84 1.55
C ASN A 336 3.57 -19.87 1.50
N SER A 337 2.53 -20.13 2.31
CA SER A 337 1.36 -19.24 2.41
C SER A 337 1.75 -17.88 2.98
N PHE A 338 2.65 -17.85 3.97
CA PHE A 338 3.17 -16.61 4.54
C PHE A 338 3.89 -15.77 3.47
N VAL A 339 4.82 -16.37 2.71
CA VAL A 339 5.58 -15.69 1.65
C VAL A 339 4.67 -15.19 0.53
N ASP A 340 3.56 -15.87 0.26
CA ASP A 340 2.60 -15.44 -0.77
C ASP A 340 1.74 -14.23 -0.35
N ASN A 341 1.54 -14.04 0.96
CA ASN A 341 0.54 -13.11 1.51
C ASN A 341 1.10 -12.00 2.41
N VAL A 342 2.34 -12.09 2.89
CA VAL A 342 2.92 -11.13 3.86
C VAL A 342 4.23 -10.55 3.34
N GLY A 343 4.21 -9.26 2.99
CA GLY A 343 5.36 -8.55 2.47
C GLY A 343 5.74 -8.92 1.03
N ASN A 344 6.60 -8.10 0.44
CA ASN A 344 7.31 -8.41 -0.79
C ASN A 344 8.73 -8.88 -0.48
N PHE A 345 9.24 -9.86 -1.23
CA PHE A 345 10.58 -10.43 -1.02
C PHE A 345 11.41 -10.25 -2.29
N SER A 346 12.59 -9.64 -2.14
CA SER A 346 13.52 -9.40 -3.24
C SER A 346 14.97 -9.59 -2.80
N THR A 347 15.86 -9.74 -3.78
CA THR A 347 17.32 -9.85 -3.57
C THR A 347 17.99 -8.49 -3.30
N SER A 348 17.25 -7.38 -3.37
CA SER A 348 17.80 -6.03 -3.13
C SER A 348 18.13 -5.76 -1.66
N GLY A 349 17.50 -6.50 -0.74
CA GLY A 349 17.57 -6.25 0.69
C GLY A 349 16.76 -5.04 1.18
N ASN A 350 16.05 -4.36 0.26
CA ASN A 350 15.20 -3.22 0.57
C ASN A 350 13.74 -3.57 0.88
N ASP A 351 13.33 -4.82 0.68
CA ASP A 351 11.97 -5.30 0.98
C ASP A 351 11.95 -6.18 2.25
N THR A 352 10.91 -6.98 2.42
CA THR A 352 10.75 -7.89 3.57
C THR A 352 11.80 -9.00 3.51
N LYS A 353 12.31 -9.38 4.68
CA LYS A 353 13.30 -10.46 4.85
C LYS A 353 12.73 -11.56 5.73
N LEU A 354 13.16 -12.79 5.48
CA LEU A 354 12.69 -13.99 6.18
C LEU A 354 13.86 -14.86 6.61
N ALA A 355 13.92 -15.19 7.90
CA ALA A 355 14.85 -16.14 8.48
C ALA A 355 14.12 -17.32 9.13
N LEU A 356 14.77 -18.48 9.14
CA LEU A 356 14.24 -19.69 9.76
C LEU A 356 15.31 -20.36 10.60
N VAL A 357 14.99 -20.55 11.88
CA VAL A 357 15.83 -21.21 12.87
C VAL A 357 15.05 -22.38 13.46
N THR A 358 15.67 -23.55 13.54
CA THR A 358 15.12 -24.71 14.26
C THR A 358 15.80 -24.88 15.60
N TYR A 359 15.06 -25.39 16.59
CA TYR A 359 15.61 -25.62 17.91
C TYR A 359 15.08 -26.90 18.55
N GLY A 360 15.98 -27.64 19.19
CA GLY A 360 15.68 -28.66 20.18
C GLY A 360 16.64 -28.43 21.35
N ARG A 361 17.45 -29.42 21.71
CA ARG A 361 18.60 -29.18 22.62
C ARG A 361 19.68 -28.29 21.99
N SER A 362 19.81 -28.39 20.67
CA SER A 362 20.69 -27.57 19.85
C SER A 362 19.88 -26.70 18.90
N VAL A 363 20.52 -25.64 18.42
CA VAL A 363 19.94 -24.69 17.47
C VAL A 363 20.61 -24.88 16.12
N ASN A 364 19.82 -24.82 15.06
CA ASN A 364 20.30 -24.81 13.69
C ASN A 364 19.59 -23.70 12.92
N THR A 365 20.35 -22.77 12.36
CA THR A 365 19.85 -21.74 11.44
C THR A 365 19.79 -22.35 10.05
N ALA A 366 18.59 -22.49 9.49
CA ALA A 366 18.42 -22.98 8.13
C ALA A 366 18.84 -21.91 7.12
N TRP A 367 18.42 -20.67 7.35
CA TRP A 367 18.88 -19.46 6.68
C TRP A 367 18.62 -18.24 7.58
N ASN A 368 19.41 -17.18 7.42
CA ASN A 368 19.33 -15.95 8.19
C ASN A 368 18.83 -14.77 7.34
N LEU A 369 18.64 -13.58 7.93
CA LEU A 369 18.10 -12.41 7.23
C LEU A 369 19.09 -11.82 6.21
N GLY A 370 20.38 -12.13 6.33
CA GLY A 370 21.41 -11.77 5.36
C GLY A 370 21.36 -12.60 4.07
N ASP A 371 20.68 -13.76 4.09
CA ASP A 371 20.46 -14.59 2.90
C ASP A 371 19.31 -14.00 2.06
N LEU A 372 19.57 -12.85 1.42
CA LEU A 372 18.59 -12.07 0.65
C LEU A 372 18.00 -12.90 -0.49
N GLN A 373 16.68 -13.04 -0.52
CA GLN A 373 15.98 -13.96 -1.42
C GLN A 373 14.69 -13.35 -1.96
N ASP A 374 14.42 -13.61 -3.23
CA ASP A 374 13.11 -13.40 -3.82
C ASP A 374 12.14 -14.54 -3.48
N ILE A 375 10.86 -14.37 -3.84
CA ILE A 375 9.80 -15.36 -3.57
C ILE A 375 10.16 -16.75 -4.15
N LEU A 376 10.73 -16.81 -5.35
CA LEU A 376 11.08 -18.07 -6.00
C LEU A 376 12.19 -18.81 -5.22
N SER A 377 13.22 -18.09 -4.78
CA SER A 377 14.33 -18.63 -3.99
C SER A 377 13.86 -19.12 -2.63
N LEU A 378 13.02 -18.34 -1.93
CA LEU A 378 12.43 -18.73 -0.65
C LEU A 378 11.59 -20.00 -0.78
N LYS A 379 10.72 -20.09 -1.80
CA LYS A 379 9.91 -21.30 -2.04
C LYS A 379 10.78 -22.52 -2.29
N ASN A 380 11.90 -22.37 -3.01
CA ASN A 380 12.85 -23.46 -3.20
C ASN A 380 13.51 -23.88 -1.88
N GLN A 381 13.98 -22.94 -1.05
CA GLN A 381 14.54 -23.28 0.28
C GLN A 381 13.51 -23.95 1.19
N ILE A 382 12.29 -23.42 1.27
CA ILE A 382 11.17 -24.00 2.01
C ILE A 382 10.88 -25.43 1.51
N SER A 383 10.93 -25.68 0.21
CA SER A 383 10.73 -27.03 -0.36
C SER A 383 11.79 -28.05 0.07
N ASN A 384 12.98 -27.60 0.48
CA ASN A 384 14.08 -28.43 0.97
C ASN A 384 14.16 -28.51 2.49
N PHE A 385 13.54 -27.57 3.22
CA PHE A 385 13.52 -27.51 4.68
C PHE A 385 12.96 -28.79 5.33
N GLN A 386 13.61 -29.34 6.35
CA GLN A 386 13.13 -30.50 7.10
C GLN A 386 13.28 -30.28 8.60
N ILE A 387 12.25 -30.65 9.37
CA ILE A 387 12.39 -30.72 10.82
C ILE A 387 13.20 -31.97 11.15
N VAL A 388 14.38 -31.77 11.69
CA VAL A 388 15.23 -32.85 12.18
C VAL A 388 14.96 -33.04 13.67
N THR A 389 14.40 -34.20 14.03
CA THR A 389 14.21 -34.58 15.43
C THR A 389 15.55 -34.56 16.16
N SER A 390 15.67 -33.77 17.23
CA SER A 390 16.87 -33.73 18.07
C SER A 390 16.92 -34.87 19.07
N ASP A 391 18.11 -35.11 19.63
CA ASP A 391 18.36 -36.06 20.71
C ASP A 391 17.44 -35.84 21.94
N SER A 392 17.21 -36.91 22.71
CA SER A 392 16.34 -36.92 23.90
C SER A 392 16.65 -35.81 24.90
N GLY A 393 15.60 -35.11 25.38
CA GLY A 393 15.67 -34.05 26.38
C GLY A 393 14.72 -32.88 26.10
N SER A 394 14.71 -31.87 26.97
CA SER A 394 13.85 -30.67 26.83
C SER A 394 14.36 -29.71 25.75
N SER A 395 13.44 -29.07 25.01
CA SER A 395 13.77 -28.04 24.02
C SER A 395 14.35 -26.77 24.66
N ASN A 396 15.35 -26.19 24.01
CA ASN A 396 16.09 -25.03 24.47
C ASN A 396 15.75 -23.80 23.63
N LEU A 397 14.55 -23.25 23.83
CA LEU A 397 14.07 -22.05 23.15
C LEU A 397 14.96 -20.83 23.45
N ARG A 398 15.51 -20.73 24.67
CA ARG A 398 16.41 -19.64 25.06
C ARG A 398 17.60 -19.55 24.11
N ARG A 399 18.24 -20.67 23.81
CA ARG A 399 19.38 -20.69 22.89
C ARG A 399 18.98 -20.27 21.47
N ALA A 400 17.76 -20.57 21.03
CA ALA A 400 17.26 -20.14 19.72
C ALA A 400 17.11 -18.62 19.66
N ILE A 401 16.52 -18.03 20.71
CA ILE A 401 16.43 -16.57 20.87
C ILE A 401 17.83 -15.95 20.88
N ASP A 402 18.75 -16.46 21.70
CA ASP A 402 20.11 -15.96 21.82
C ASP A 402 20.87 -16.01 20.48
N SER A 403 20.61 -17.03 19.64
CA SER A 403 21.25 -17.14 18.32
C SER A 403 20.95 -15.95 17.41
N VAL A 404 19.81 -15.29 17.61
CA VAL A 404 19.38 -14.10 16.87
C VAL A 404 19.84 -12.84 17.60
N ILE A 405 19.39 -12.65 18.85
CA ILE A 405 19.49 -11.35 19.53
C ILE A 405 20.92 -11.00 19.97
N LEU A 406 21.81 -11.99 20.15
CA LEU A 406 23.21 -11.74 20.48
C LEU A 406 24.08 -11.56 19.22
N ASN A 407 23.53 -11.85 18.04
CA ASN A 407 24.25 -11.86 16.77
C ASN A 407 23.58 -10.99 15.69
N GLU A 408 22.75 -10.00 16.08
CA GLU A 408 21.87 -9.22 15.18
C GLU A 408 22.54 -8.80 13.88
N GLN A 409 23.73 -8.20 13.96
CA GLN A 409 24.46 -7.70 12.80
C GLN A 409 24.82 -8.83 11.82
N SER A 410 25.42 -9.92 12.31
CA SER A 410 25.76 -11.08 11.47
C SER A 410 24.54 -11.91 11.06
N PHE A 411 23.44 -11.79 11.79
CA PHE A 411 22.17 -12.44 11.46
C PHE A 411 21.37 -11.67 10.39
N GLY A 412 21.77 -10.43 10.09
CA GLY A 412 21.17 -9.60 9.05
C GLY A 412 20.02 -8.69 9.51
N VAL A 413 19.85 -8.52 10.82
CA VAL A 413 18.81 -7.69 11.45
C VAL A 413 19.04 -6.22 11.10
N ALA A 414 18.04 -5.57 10.50
CA ALA A 414 18.11 -4.15 10.19
C ALA A 414 17.71 -3.27 11.40
N SER A 415 18.51 -2.23 11.68
CA SER A 415 18.25 -1.28 12.77
C SER A 415 17.03 -0.39 12.51
N ASN A 416 16.75 -0.09 11.24
CA ASN A 416 15.73 0.84 10.76
C ASN A 416 14.48 0.14 10.20
N ARG A 417 14.18 -1.08 10.66
CA ARG A 417 12.98 -1.83 10.23
C ARG A 417 12.28 -2.46 11.43
N PRO A 418 10.98 -2.73 11.33
CA PRO A 418 10.29 -3.55 12.31
C PRO A 418 10.80 -4.99 12.23
N ASN A 419 11.08 -5.57 13.41
CA ASN A 419 11.65 -6.90 13.54
C ASN A 419 10.69 -7.81 14.31
N TYR A 420 10.35 -8.95 13.71
CA TYR A 420 9.38 -9.90 14.22
C TYR A 420 10.04 -11.23 14.55
N ILE A 421 9.70 -11.78 15.73
CA ILE A 421 10.08 -13.14 16.11
C ILE A 421 8.80 -13.97 16.31
N ILE A 422 8.63 -15.01 15.50
CA ILE A 422 7.49 -15.91 15.60
C ILE A 422 7.99 -17.28 16.09
N VAL A 423 7.54 -17.68 17.27
CA VAL A 423 7.87 -18.98 17.85
C VAL A 423 6.80 -20.00 17.48
N ILE A 424 7.17 -21.07 16.80
CA ILE A 424 6.29 -22.22 16.51
C ILE A 424 6.73 -23.37 17.43
N SER A 425 5.88 -23.77 18.38
CA SER A 425 6.28 -24.73 19.41
C SER A 425 5.34 -25.92 19.58
N GLY A 426 5.96 -27.10 19.69
CA GLY A 426 5.33 -28.35 20.12
C GLY A 426 5.63 -28.73 21.57
N SER A 427 6.67 -28.16 22.18
CA SER A 427 7.04 -28.44 23.56
C SER A 427 6.22 -27.62 24.55
N GLN A 428 5.54 -28.25 25.50
CA GLN A 428 4.84 -27.55 26.59
C GLN A 428 5.81 -26.91 27.61
N THR A 429 7.04 -27.42 27.68
CA THR A 429 8.09 -26.98 28.60
C THR A 429 9.41 -26.78 27.87
N ILE A 430 10.22 -25.83 28.32
CA ILE A 430 11.57 -25.59 27.80
C ILE A 430 12.61 -25.76 28.92
N SER A 431 13.87 -26.00 28.55
CA SER A 431 15.01 -25.92 29.45
C SER A 431 16.25 -25.41 28.72
N PRO A 432 16.97 -24.42 29.27
CA PRO A 432 16.66 -23.68 30.50
C PRO A 432 15.47 -22.71 30.32
N ASN A 433 15.02 -22.14 31.44
CA ASN A 433 14.11 -20.99 31.42
C ASN A 433 14.76 -19.77 30.75
N ILE A 434 13.94 -18.89 30.19
CA ILE A 434 14.37 -17.60 29.64
C ILE A 434 14.46 -16.62 30.81
N ASP A 435 15.67 -16.13 31.11
CA ASP A 435 15.85 -15.11 32.14
C ASP A 435 15.19 -13.77 31.78
N GLY A 436 14.98 -12.93 32.79
CA GLY A 436 14.31 -11.66 32.63
C GLY A 436 15.06 -10.64 31.77
N ALA A 437 16.39 -10.76 31.63
CA ALA A 437 17.16 -9.84 30.78
C ALA A 437 16.93 -10.13 29.30
N THR A 438 16.99 -11.41 28.90
CA THR A 438 16.65 -11.83 27.53
C THR A 438 15.18 -11.58 27.21
N SER A 439 14.28 -11.89 28.14
CA SER A 439 12.85 -11.59 27.98
C SER A 439 12.62 -10.09 27.74
N ARG A 440 13.23 -9.21 28.55
CA ARG A 440 13.10 -7.75 28.33
C ARG A 440 13.69 -7.31 27.01
N HIS A 441 14.90 -7.76 26.66
CA HIS A 441 15.53 -7.39 25.39
C HIS A 441 14.64 -7.76 24.21
N LEU A 442 14.15 -9.00 24.19
CA LEU A 442 13.21 -9.50 23.19
C LEU A 442 12.00 -8.57 23.05
N ASN A 443 11.33 -8.25 24.15
CA ASN A 443 10.10 -7.44 24.13
C ASN A 443 10.33 -5.94 23.89
N THR A 444 11.55 -5.43 24.07
CA THR A 444 11.88 -4.01 23.78
C THR A 444 12.30 -3.77 22.33
N ARG A 445 12.82 -4.80 21.66
CA ARG A 445 13.40 -4.67 20.31
C ARG A 445 12.59 -5.38 19.23
N TYR A 446 11.85 -6.43 19.60
CA TYR A 446 11.14 -7.30 18.68
C TYR A 446 9.65 -7.37 19.01
N SER A 447 8.84 -7.44 17.96
CA SER A 447 7.44 -7.85 18.06
C SER A 447 7.40 -9.37 18.05
N THR A 448 7.13 -9.97 19.22
CA THR A 448 7.13 -11.43 19.38
C THR A 448 5.71 -12.00 19.38
N PHE A 449 5.54 -13.15 18.72
CA PHE A 449 4.29 -13.93 18.66
C PHE A 449 4.57 -15.42 18.86
N VAL A 450 3.66 -16.13 19.50
CA VAL A 450 3.83 -17.56 19.80
C VAL A 450 2.67 -18.36 19.20
N ILE A 451 3.00 -19.32 18.34
CA ILE A 451 2.08 -20.31 17.79
C ILE A 451 2.34 -21.64 18.50
N GLN A 452 1.31 -22.14 19.18
CA GLN A 452 1.35 -23.39 19.94
C GLN A 452 0.50 -24.44 19.23
N THR A 453 0.98 -25.68 19.19
CA THR A 453 0.32 -26.75 18.43
C THR A 453 -0.65 -27.60 19.27
N ASN A 454 -1.08 -27.12 20.43
CA ASN A 454 -2.06 -27.79 21.27
C ASN A 454 -3.51 -27.51 20.81
N PHE A 455 -4.41 -28.45 21.13
CA PHE A 455 -5.82 -28.38 20.71
C PHE A 455 -6.74 -27.72 21.74
N ASP A 456 -6.32 -27.65 23.00
CA ASP A 456 -7.13 -27.27 24.16
C ASP A 456 -7.04 -25.78 24.53
N ASN A 457 -6.36 -24.97 23.71
CA ASN A 457 -6.12 -23.54 23.91
C ASN A 457 -5.40 -23.20 25.24
N THR A 458 -4.76 -24.18 25.88
CA THR A 458 -3.92 -23.91 27.05
C THR A 458 -2.62 -23.25 26.62
N THR A 459 -2.24 -22.18 27.30
CA THR A 459 -0.96 -21.52 27.02
C THR A 459 0.20 -22.27 27.68
N TYR A 460 1.25 -22.58 26.91
CA TYR A 460 2.45 -23.21 27.46
C TYR A 460 3.10 -22.38 28.57
N THR A 461 3.70 -23.07 29.56
CA THR A 461 4.11 -22.44 30.83
C THR A 461 5.25 -21.42 30.68
N TYR A 462 6.03 -21.52 29.61
CA TYR A 462 7.16 -20.61 29.35
C TYR A 462 6.77 -19.41 28.48
N THR A 463 5.57 -19.38 27.90
CA THR A 463 5.11 -18.28 27.03
C THR A 463 5.20 -16.91 27.73
N PRO A 464 4.89 -16.76 29.04
CA PRO A 464 5.15 -15.52 29.78
C PRO A 464 6.60 -15.09 29.80
N GLN A 465 7.54 -16.01 29.72
CA GLN A 465 8.97 -15.68 29.68
C GLN A 465 9.38 -15.17 28.29
N VAL A 466 8.66 -15.55 27.23
CA VAL A 466 8.87 -15.07 25.85
C VAL A 466 8.23 -13.69 25.67
N LEU A 467 6.93 -13.57 25.96
CA LEU A 467 6.17 -12.34 25.71
C LEU A 467 6.29 -11.31 26.84
N GLY A 468 6.79 -11.69 28.02
CA GLY A 468 6.99 -10.77 29.14
C GLY A 468 5.72 -9.99 29.47
N THR A 469 5.82 -8.66 29.44
CA THR A 469 4.68 -7.74 29.68
C THR A 469 3.65 -7.72 28.55
N GLN A 470 3.93 -8.33 27.39
CA GLN A 470 3.07 -8.38 26.20
C GLN A 470 2.13 -9.59 26.17
N MET A 471 2.11 -10.42 27.22
CA MET A 471 1.27 -11.63 27.28
C MET A 471 -0.24 -11.38 27.10
N GLY A 472 -0.74 -10.21 27.51
CA GLY A 472 -2.16 -9.85 27.40
C GLY A 472 -2.58 -9.23 26.07
N SER A 473 -1.67 -9.16 25.08
CA SER A 473 -1.84 -8.39 23.84
C SER A 473 -2.25 -9.24 22.61
N ASP A 474 -2.96 -10.35 22.79
CA ASP A 474 -3.38 -11.28 21.72
C ASP A 474 -2.21 -11.82 20.87
N ARG A 475 -1.09 -12.15 21.52
CA ARG A 475 0.17 -12.61 20.86
C ARG A 475 0.40 -14.12 20.90
N VAL A 476 -0.64 -14.88 21.24
CA VAL A 476 -0.59 -16.34 21.32
C VAL A 476 -1.71 -16.91 20.45
N ALA A 477 -1.34 -17.81 19.53
CA ALA A 477 -2.29 -18.58 18.74
C ALA A 477 -2.14 -20.08 19.00
N HIS A 478 -3.23 -20.83 18.83
CA HIS A 478 -3.27 -22.27 19.08
C HIS A 478 -3.64 -23.02 17.80
N SER A 479 -2.65 -23.31 16.96
CA SER A 479 -2.83 -23.97 15.66
C SER A 479 -2.11 -25.33 15.63
N PRO A 480 -2.83 -26.43 15.85
CA PRO A 480 -2.28 -27.78 15.87
C PRO A 480 -1.93 -28.33 14.48
N ASP A 481 -2.19 -27.56 13.44
CA ASP A 481 -2.05 -27.89 12.03
C ASP A 481 -1.26 -26.82 11.24
N LEU A 482 -0.97 -25.67 11.86
CA LEU A 482 -0.27 -24.50 11.26
C LEU A 482 -0.87 -24.02 9.93
N GLN A 483 -2.19 -24.09 9.75
CA GLN A 483 -2.80 -23.60 8.52
C GLN A 483 -2.98 -22.08 8.57
N TYR A 484 -2.24 -21.37 7.73
CA TYR A 484 -2.33 -19.92 7.59
C TYR A 484 -3.76 -19.48 7.23
N GLY A 485 -4.26 -18.39 7.83
CA GLY A 485 -5.62 -17.87 7.60
C GLY A 485 -6.75 -18.72 8.22
N ASN A 486 -6.44 -19.77 8.98
CA ASN A 486 -7.46 -20.53 9.70
C ASN A 486 -7.94 -19.77 10.96
N SER A 487 -9.10 -20.16 11.49
CA SER A 487 -9.68 -19.52 12.68
C SER A 487 -8.78 -19.58 13.93
N ARG A 488 -7.85 -20.53 13.95
CA ARG A 488 -6.87 -20.75 15.03
C ARG A 488 -5.61 -19.87 14.92
N LEU A 489 -5.38 -19.25 13.76
CA LEU A 489 -4.34 -18.25 13.49
C LEU A 489 -4.91 -16.86 13.17
N ASN A 490 -6.23 -16.64 13.28
CA ASN A 490 -6.87 -15.36 12.97
C ASN A 490 -6.29 -14.13 13.70
N GLY A 491 -5.62 -14.30 14.84
CA GLY A 491 -4.93 -13.21 15.53
C GLY A 491 -3.59 -12.79 14.90
N PHE A 492 -3.02 -13.63 14.02
CA PHE A 492 -1.68 -13.45 13.49
C PHE A 492 -1.57 -12.33 12.46
N GLU A 493 -2.42 -12.32 11.43
CA GLU A 493 -2.41 -11.27 10.41
C GLU A 493 -2.75 -9.88 10.99
N PRO A 494 -3.82 -9.72 11.80
CA PRO A 494 -4.13 -8.43 12.39
C PRO A 494 -3.02 -7.94 13.31
N TRP A 495 -2.30 -8.85 13.98
CA TRP A 495 -1.15 -8.49 14.79
C TRP A 495 -0.01 -7.92 13.94
N ILE A 496 0.39 -8.58 12.85
CA ILE A 496 1.43 -8.06 11.94
C ILE A 496 1.06 -6.67 11.44
N SER A 497 -0.17 -6.50 10.94
CA SER A 497 -0.62 -5.21 10.41
C SER A 497 -0.59 -4.12 11.48
N LYS A 498 -1.10 -4.38 12.69
CA LYS A 498 -1.12 -3.41 13.79
C LYS A 498 0.28 -3.00 14.24
N GLU A 499 1.19 -3.97 14.40
CA GLU A 499 2.58 -3.70 14.80
C GLU A 499 3.32 -2.90 13.73
N TYR A 500 3.11 -3.23 12.45
CA TYR A 500 3.73 -2.51 11.35
C TYR A 500 3.22 -1.07 11.27
N MET A 501 1.90 -0.86 11.37
CA MET A 501 1.31 0.48 11.40
C MET A 501 1.78 1.32 12.58
N ALA A 502 1.88 0.73 13.78
CA ALA A 502 2.41 1.43 14.94
C ALA A 502 3.88 1.87 14.72
N TRP A 503 4.67 1.00 14.06
CA TRP A 503 6.05 1.31 13.72
C TRP A 503 6.16 2.45 12.71
N THR A 504 5.40 2.42 11.60
CA THR A 504 5.46 3.47 10.55
C THR A 504 4.97 4.82 11.05
N LEU A 505 3.98 4.86 11.94
CA LEU A 505 3.56 6.10 12.62
C LEU A 505 4.66 6.69 13.51
N THR A 506 5.51 5.83 14.08
CA THR A 506 6.59 6.24 14.97
C THR A 506 7.85 6.64 14.19
N PHE A 507 8.15 5.93 13.10
CA PHE A 507 9.31 6.09 12.23
C PHE A 507 8.85 6.27 10.78
N PRO A 508 8.23 7.40 10.42
CA PRO A 508 7.82 7.63 9.05
C PRO A 508 9.04 7.66 8.14
N ASP A 509 8.93 7.05 6.97
CA ASP A 509 9.97 7.13 5.94
C ASP A 509 10.25 8.62 5.67
N THR A 510 11.48 9.06 5.92
CA THR A 510 11.92 10.38 5.48
C THR A 510 12.02 10.32 3.95
N VAL A 511 11.08 10.99 3.28
CA VAL A 511 11.05 11.18 1.82
C VAL A 511 12.39 11.65 1.30
#